data_AF-A0A6L9Z362-F1
#
_entry.id   AF-A0A6L9Z362-F1
#
_cell.length_a   1.000
_cell.length_b   1.000
_cell.length_c   1.000
_cell.angle_alpha   90.00
_cell.angle_beta   90.00
_cell.angle_gamma   90.00
#
_symmetry.space_group_name_H-M   'P 1'
#
loop_
_entity.id
_entity.type
_entity.pdbx_description
1 polymer ?
#
loop_
_entity_poly.entity_id
_entity_poly.type
_entity_poly.pdbx_seq_one_letter_code
_entity_poly.pdbx_strand_id
1 'polypeptide(L)'
;MNKTQLLKLLNTLAAVLLLAFLVNKSLPINIEEHQQYQNTLNQQKEIDVILNQDILKSRYDLLSYYDPFIKHVSQLKDTQSSIKIIPNFINHDGIKKT
;
A
#
# COMPACT_ATOMS: atom_id res chain seq x y z
N MET A 1 19.35 -34.22 -37.56
CA MET A 1 19.45 -32.95 -36.80
C MET A 1 20.67 -33.03 -35.90
N ASN A 2 21.60 -32.09 -36.03
CA ASN A 2 22.90 -32.19 -35.34
C ASN A 2 22.76 -31.86 -33.86
N LYS A 3 23.49 -32.59 -32.99
CA LYS A 3 23.44 -32.45 -31.52
C LYS A 3 23.65 -31.00 -31.05
N THR A 4 24.46 -30.23 -31.78
CA THR A 4 24.73 -28.80 -31.55
C THR A 4 23.54 -27.90 -31.87
N GLN A 5 22.70 -28.24 -32.85
CA GLN A 5 21.48 -27.49 -33.16
C GLN A 5 20.41 -27.72 -32.09
N LEU A 6 20.29 -28.95 -31.60
CA LEU A 6 19.40 -29.29 -30.48
C LEU A 6 19.77 -28.54 -29.20
N LEU A 7 21.05 -28.49 -28.85
CA LEU A 7 21.54 -27.74 -27.68
C LEU A 7 21.27 -26.24 -27.78
N LYS A 8 21.45 -25.66 -28.99
CA LYS A 8 21.12 -24.24 -29.23
C LYS A 8 19.64 -23.97 -29.02
N LEU A 9 18.77 -24.82 -29.58
CA LEU A 9 17.31 -24.73 -29.43
C LEU A 9 16.89 -24.79 -27.95
N LEU A 10 17.49 -25.72 -27.19
CA LEU A 10 17.19 -25.89 -25.78
C LEU A 10 17.61 -24.65 -24.95
N ASN A 11 18.79 -24.10 -25.22
CA ASN A 11 19.26 -22.89 -24.54
C ASN A 11 18.39 -21.67 -24.86
N THR A 12 17.99 -21.50 -26.13
CA THR A 12 17.08 -20.41 -26.50
C THR A 12 15.73 -20.55 -25.82
N LEU A 13 15.19 -21.77 -25.73
CA LEU A 13 13.92 -22.01 -25.06
C LEU A 13 14.02 -21.74 -23.56
N ALA A 14 15.10 -22.19 -22.91
CA ALA A 14 15.35 -21.92 -21.50
C ALA A 14 15.48 -20.41 -21.21
N ALA A 15 16.19 -19.66 -22.07
CA ALA A 15 16.32 -18.22 -21.93
C ALA A 15 14.98 -17.49 -22.08
N VAL A 16 14.14 -17.90 -23.05
CA VAL A 16 12.80 -17.33 -23.24
C VAL A 16 11.90 -17.63 -22.04
N LEU A 17 11.91 -18.86 -21.53
CA LEU A 17 11.14 -19.23 -20.34
C LEU A 17 11.59 -18.45 -19.10
N LEU A 18 12.90 -18.25 -18.94
CA LEU A 18 13.46 -17.49 -17.82
C LEU A 18 13.08 -16.01 -17.93
N LEU A 19 13.11 -15.43 -19.13
CA LEU A 19 12.63 -14.06 -19.35
C LEU A 19 11.13 -13.93 -19.09
N ALA A 20 10.30 -14.85 -19.58
CA ALA A 20 8.87 -14.85 -19.32
C ALA A 20 8.56 -14.97 -17.83
N PHE A 21 9.30 -15.82 -17.11
CA PHE A 21 9.21 -15.94 -15.66
C PHE A 21 9.58 -14.63 -14.95
N LEU A 22 10.70 -14.01 -15.34
CA LEU A 22 11.13 -12.73 -14.78
C LEU A 22 10.12 -11.61 -15.04
N VAL A 23 9.56 -11.54 -16.24
CA VAL A 23 8.52 -10.54 -16.61
C VAL A 23 7.26 -10.75 -15.77
N ASN A 24 6.85 -12.01 -15.54
CA ASN A 24 5.71 -12.30 -14.68
C ASN A 24 5.99 -11.94 -13.21
N LYS A 25 7.22 -12.17 -12.73
CA LYS A 25 7.65 -11.78 -11.37
C LYS A 25 7.84 -10.26 -11.24
N SER A 26 8.11 -9.56 -12.35
CA SER A 26 8.28 -8.11 -12.42
C SER A 26 6.99 -7.36 -12.76
N LEU A 27 5.84 -8.05 -12.85
CA LEU A 27 4.54 -7.38 -12.97
C LEU A 27 4.49 -6.31 -11.87
N PRO A 28 4.33 -5.02 -12.24
CA PRO A 28 4.47 -3.93 -11.32
C PRO A 28 3.45 -4.13 -10.20
N ILE A 29 3.90 -3.90 -8.96
CA ILE A 29 3.02 -3.62 -7.83
C ILE A 29 1.87 -2.80 -8.37
N ASN A 30 0.62 -3.21 -8.14
CA ASN A 30 -0.54 -2.47 -8.59
C ASN A 30 -0.40 -1.02 -8.08
N ILE A 31 0.01 -0.11 -8.98
CA ILE A 31 0.47 1.23 -8.62
C ILE A 31 -0.70 2.02 -8.03
N GLU A 32 -1.91 1.75 -8.52
CA GLU A 32 -3.15 2.33 -8.03
C GLU A 32 -3.45 1.88 -6.60
N GLU A 33 -3.39 0.57 -6.33
CA GLU A 33 -3.55 0.04 -4.96
C GLU A 33 -2.51 0.61 -4.00
N HIS A 34 -1.25 0.70 -4.45
CA HIS A 34 -0.18 1.26 -3.63
C HIS A 34 -0.43 2.73 -3.31
N GLN A 35 -0.78 3.53 -4.32
CA GLN A 35 -1.04 4.96 -4.15
C GLN A 35 -2.28 5.21 -3.30
N GLN A 36 -3.34 4.43 -3.47
CA GLN A 36 -4.54 4.51 -2.64
C GLN A 36 -4.25 4.17 -1.17
N TYR A 37 -3.44 3.14 -0.92
CA TYR A 37 -3.03 2.78 0.43
C TYR A 37 -2.19 3.89 1.08
N GLN A 38 -1.21 4.45 0.36
CA GLN A 38 -0.40 5.57 0.84
C GLN A 38 -1.24 6.82 1.14
N ASN A 39 -2.22 7.14 0.29
CA ASN A 39 -3.13 8.26 0.53
C ASN A 39 -3.94 8.06 1.82
N THR A 40 -4.44 6.84 2.05
CA THR A 40 -5.18 6.50 3.28
C THR A 40 -4.30 6.67 4.52
N LEU A 41 -3.02 6.25 4.45
CA LEU A 41 -2.07 6.45 5.55
C LEU A 41 -1.79 7.93 5.83
N ASN A 42 -1.67 8.74 4.78
CA ASN A 42 -1.44 10.18 4.92
C ASN A 42 -2.67 10.88 5.52
N GLN A 43 -3.88 10.52 5.07
CA GLN A 43 -5.13 11.00 5.65
C GLN A 43 -5.23 10.70 7.15
N GLN A 44 -4.83 9.49 7.58
CA GLN A 44 -4.80 9.15 9.01
C GLN A 44 -3.88 10.09 9.80
N LYS A 45 -2.65 10.33 9.30
CA LYS A 45 -1.69 11.23 9.95
C LYS A 45 -2.22 12.66 10.06
N GLU A 46 -2.89 13.14 9.01
CA GLU A 46 -3.50 14.48 9.01
C GLU A 46 -4.60 14.58 10.06
N ILE A 47 -5.51 13.60 10.13
CA ILE A 47 -6.59 13.55 11.12
C ILE A 47 -6.02 13.49 12.54
N ASP A 48 -4.96 12.73 12.77
CA ASP A 48 -4.31 12.63 14.09
C ASP A 48 -3.74 14.00 14.55
N VAL A 49 -3.12 14.75 13.64
CA VAL A 49 -2.63 16.11 13.93
C VAL A 49 -3.78 17.05 14.29
N ILE A 50 -4.89 16.98 13.53
CA ILE A 50 -6.07 17.81 13.77
C ILE A 50 -6.72 17.47 15.12
N LEU A 51 -6.91 16.18 15.42
CA LEU A 51 -7.48 15.74 16.70
C LEU A 51 -6.61 16.17 17.88
N ASN A 52 -5.28 16.07 17.76
CA ASN A 52 -4.38 16.53 18.81
C ASN A 52 -4.54 18.05 19.04
N GLN A 53 -4.68 18.83 17.97
CA GLN A 53 -4.96 20.27 18.08
C GLN A 53 -6.32 20.54 18.73
N ASP A 54 -7.37 19.79 18.39
CA ASP A 54 -8.71 19.94 18.96
C ASP A 54 -8.72 19.59 20.45
N ILE A 55 -7.98 18.56 20.87
CA ILE A 55 -7.79 18.20 22.30
C ILE A 55 -7.10 19.34 23.05
N LEU A 56 -6.02 19.90 22.49
CA LEU A 56 -5.33 21.04 23.09
C LEU A 56 -6.26 22.24 23.22
N LYS A 57 -7.01 22.58 22.15
CA LYS A 57 -7.99 23.67 22.18
C LYS A 57 -9.08 23.43 23.21
N SER A 58 -9.63 22.22 23.29
CA SER A 58 -10.66 21.86 24.28
C SER A 58 -10.14 22.03 25.71
N ARG A 59 -8.90 21.60 25.98
CA ARG A 59 -8.27 21.76 27.31
C ARG A 59 -8.14 23.22 27.75
N TYR A 60 -7.95 24.13 26.80
CA TYR A 60 -7.78 25.56 27.06
C TYR A 60 -9.06 26.40 26.79
N ASP A 61 -10.21 25.75 26.59
CA ASP A 61 -11.49 26.42 26.25
C ASP A 61 -11.41 27.30 24.98
N LEU A 62 -10.52 26.92 24.06
CA LEU A 62 -10.30 27.58 22.76
C LEU A 62 -11.02 26.87 21.61
N LEU A 63 -11.74 25.80 21.90
CA LEU A 63 -12.48 25.04 20.89
C LEU A 63 -13.85 25.70 20.67
N SER A 64 -14.00 26.42 19.56
CA SER A 64 -15.22 27.19 19.29
C SER A 64 -16.48 26.32 19.17
N TYR A 65 -16.36 25.10 18.63
CA TYR A 65 -17.48 24.17 18.44
C TYR A 65 -17.00 22.72 18.56
N TYR A 66 -17.82 21.85 19.16
CA TYR A 66 -17.49 20.43 19.37
C TYR A 66 -17.80 19.53 18.16
N ASP A 67 -18.68 19.95 17.26
CA ASP A 67 -19.09 19.17 16.09
C ASP A 67 -17.92 18.76 15.16
N PRO A 68 -16.93 19.63 14.85
CA PRO A 68 -15.77 19.24 14.05
C PRO A 68 -14.94 18.13 14.71
N PHE A 69 -14.81 18.14 16.04
CA PHE A 69 -14.06 17.13 16.77
C PHE A 69 -14.69 15.73 16.61
N ILE A 70 -16.01 15.62 16.78
CA ILE A 70 -16.72 14.35 16.58
C ILE A 70 -16.62 13.87 15.13
N LYS A 71 -16.65 14.79 14.16
CA LYS A 71 -16.43 14.47 12.76
C LYS A 71 -15.04 13.88 12.52
N HIS A 72 -13.99 14.49 13.07
CA HIS A 72 -12.60 13.99 12.94
C HIS A 72 -12.43 12.62 13.60
N VAL A 73 -13.07 12.38 14.75
CA VAL A 73 -13.09 11.05 15.40
C VAL A 73 -13.76 10.00 14.52
N SER A 74 -14.89 10.32 13.87
CA SER A 74 -15.53 9.41 12.93
C SER A 74 -14.62 9.10 11.74
N GLN A 75 -14.01 10.13 11.15
CA GLN A 75 -13.09 9.98 10.01
C GLN A 75 -11.87 9.13 10.37
N LEU A 76 -11.33 9.27 11.58
CA LEU A 76 -10.23 8.41 12.06
C LEU A 76 -10.67 6.94 12.11
N LYS A 77 -11.85 6.66 12.65
CA LYS A 77 -12.40 5.30 12.76
C LYS A 77 -12.61 4.65 11.39
N ASP A 78 -13.11 5.42 10.43
CA ASP A 78 -13.35 4.95 9.06
C ASP A 78 -12.03 4.67 8.34
N THR A 79 -11.07 5.60 8.45
CA THR A 79 -9.72 5.45 7.86
C THR A 79 -8.98 4.25 8.46
N GLN A 80 -9.07 4.06 9.77
CA GLN A 80 -8.45 2.92 10.45
C GLN A 80 -9.08 1.58 10.05
N SER A 81 -10.39 1.57 9.77
CA SER A 81 -11.08 0.37 9.26
C SER A 81 -10.59 0.01 7.85
N SER A 82 -10.33 1.01 7.00
CA SER A 82 -9.76 0.82 5.66
C SER A 82 -8.32 0.30 5.70
N ILE A 83 -7.50 0.76 6.65
CA ILE A 83 -6.08 0.35 6.77
C ILE A 83 -5.92 -1.07 7.32
N LYS A 84 -6.89 -1.59 8.09
CA LYS A 84 -6.88 -2.98 8.56
C LYS A 84 -6.88 -4.00 7.42
N ILE A 85 -7.37 -3.61 6.25
CA ILE A 85 -7.31 -4.43 5.03
C ILE A 85 -5.90 -4.25 4.45
N ILE A 86 -5.03 -5.20 4.77
CA ILE A 86 -3.67 -5.23 4.22
C ILE A 86 -3.77 -5.49 2.71
N PRO A 87 -3.26 -4.60 1.84
CA PRO A 87 -3.27 -4.82 0.40
C PRO A 87 -2.49 -6.07 0.00
N ASN A 88 -2.93 -6.76 -1.06
CA ASN A 88 -2.35 -8.02 -1.53
C ASN A 88 -0.86 -7.91 -1.93
N PHE A 89 -0.36 -6.70 -2.20
CA PHE A 89 1.06 -6.46 -2.49
C PHE A 89 1.96 -6.49 -1.24
N ILE A 90 1.40 -6.40 -0.03
CA ILE A 90 2.10 -6.55 1.25
C ILE A 90 1.86 -7.99 1.71
N ASN A 91 2.92 -8.80 1.88
CA ASN A 91 2.74 -10.14 2.45
C ASN A 91 2.12 -10.03 3.85
N HIS A 92 1.39 -11.06 4.28
CA HIS A 92 0.75 -11.14 5.61
C HIS A 92 1.72 -10.86 6.78
N ASP A 93 3.01 -10.99 6.53
CA ASP A 93 4.12 -10.81 7.47
C ASP A 93 4.59 -9.33 7.58
N GLY A 94 3.99 -8.41 6.82
CA GLY A 94 4.38 -6.99 6.76
C GLY A 94 5.68 -6.71 5.99
N ILE A 95 6.29 -7.76 5.42
CA ILE A 95 7.55 -7.66 4.66
C ILE A 95 7.23 -7.50 3.18
N LYS A 96 7.72 -6.42 2.57
CA LYS A 96 7.66 -6.18 1.12
C LYS A 96 8.18 -7.42 0.40
N LYS A 97 7.35 -8.03 -0.45
CA LYS A 97 7.71 -9.23 -1.22
C LYS A 97 8.84 -8.88 -2.19
N THR A 98 10.09 -9.20 -1.82
CA THR A 98 11.25 -9.17 -2.73
C THR A 98 11.15 -10.28 -3.76
#